data_AF-A0AB74LVW3-F1
#
_entry.id   AF-A0AB74LVW3-F1
#
_cell.length_a   1.000
_cell.length_b   1.000
_cell.length_c   1.000
_cell.angle_alpha   90.00
_cell.angle_beta   90.00
_cell.angle_gamma   90.00
#
_symmetry.space_group_name_H-M   'P 1'
#
loop_
_entity.id
_entity.type
_entity.pdbx_description
1 polymer ?
#
loop_
_entity_poly.entity_id
_entity_poly.type
_entity_poly.pdbx_seq_one_letter_code
_entity_poly.pdbx_strand_id
1 'polypeptide(L)' 'RKSITPDGMVSFEDGKTYKTMKRHLTLRGLTPESYRAKYGLPSDYPIVSAAYSAKRSELARSLGLGQLRRKAAA' A
#
# COMPACT_ATOMS: atom_id res chain seq x y z
N ARG A 1 -19.71 -1.58 1.31
CA ARG A 1 -18.37 -1.19 0.79
C ARG A 1 -17.30 -1.53 1.84
N LYS A 2 -16.73 -2.74 1.82
CA LYS A 2 -15.55 -3.11 2.64
C LYS A 2 -14.57 -3.91 1.77
N SER A 3 -14.06 -3.30 0.69
CA SER A 3 -13.02 -3.90 -0.13
C SER A 3 -11.65 -3.91 0.55
N ILE A 4 -11.55 -3.25 1.70
CA ILE A 4 -10.36 -3.14 2.54
C ILE A 4 -10.73 -3.76 3.89
N THR A 5 -10.12 -4.89 4.20
CA THR A 5 -10.19 -5.54 5.51
C THR A 5 -8.79 -5.53 6.15
N PRO A 6 -8.69 -5.69 7.47
CA PRO A 6 -7.39 -5.77 8.13
C PRO A 6 -6.57 -6.99 7.67
N ASP A 7 -7.22 -8.10 7.29
CA ASP A 7 -6.53 -9.29 6.79
C ASP A 7 -6.10 -9.14 5.32
N GLY A 8 -6.87 -8.42 4.50
CA GLY A 8 -6.56 -8.25 3.08
C GLY A 8 -7.48 -7.26 2.37
N MET A 9 -7.29 -7.12 1.08
CA MET A 9 -8.09 -6.20 0.25
C MET A 9 -8.32 -6.82 -1.12
N VAL A 10 -9.47 -6.48 -1.70
CA VAL A 10 -9.93 -7.09 -2.96
C VAL A 10 -9.28 -6.40 -4.16
N SER A 11 -8.69 -7.21 -5.04
CA SER A 11 -8.21 -6.76 -6.36
C SER A 11 -9.38 -6.49 -7.29
N PHE A 12 -9.38 -5.33 -7.96
CA PHE A 12 -10.34 -5.00 -9.01
C PHE A 12 -10.00 -5.66 -10.37
N GLU A 13 -8.82 -6.29 -10.50
CA GLU A 13 -8.43 -6.98 -11.74
C GLU A 13 -8.98 -8.40 -11.80
N ASP A 14 -9.06 -9.08 -10.66
CA ASP A 14 -9.40 -10.51 -10.59
C ASP A 14 -10.42 -10.85 -9.48
N GLY A 15 -10.78 -9.88 -8.63
CA GLY A 15 -11.77 -10.06 -7.57
C GLY A 15 -11.27 -10.83 -6.34
N LYS A 16 -10.01 -11.26 -6.28
CA LYS A 16 -9.48 -12.02 -5.14
C LYS A 16 -8.95 -11.10 -4.05
N THR A 17 -8.97 -11.62 -2.83
CA THR A 17 -8.44 -10.92 -1.66
C THR A 17 -6.95 -11.17 -1.52
N TYR A 18 -6.17 -10.09 -1.44
CA TYR A 18 -4.72 -10.15 -1.29
C TYR A 18 -4.27 -9.37 -0.06
N LYS A 19 -3.25 -9.88 0.64
CA LYS A 19 -2.55 -9.14 1.69
C LYS A 19 -1.65 -8.05 1.12
N THR A 20 -1.07 -8.31 -0.05
CA THR A 20 -0.27 -7.33 -0.81
C THR A 20 -0.66 -7.38 -2.28
N MET A 21 -1.19 -6.27 -2.83
CA MET A 21 -1.44 -6.18 -4.26
C MET A 21 -0.17 -5.82 -5.03
N LYS A 22 0.87 -5.30 -4.38
CA LYS A 22 2.15 -4.99 -5.03
C LYS A 22 2.67 -6.15 -5.88
N ARG A 23 2.73 -7.38 -5.33
CA ARG A 23 3.22 -8.55 -6.08
C ARG A 23 2.32 -8.86 -7.27
N HIS A 24 1.00 -8.82 -7.09
CA HIS A 24 0.04 -9.06 -8.15
C HIS A 24 0.17 -8.04 -9.30
N LEU A 25 0.29 -6.75 -8.96
CA LEU A 25 0.47 -5.68 -9.94
C LEU A 25 1.82 -5.82 -10.67
N THR A 26 2.92 -6.09 -9.95
CA THR A 26 4.23 -6.29 -10.57
C THR A 26 4.26 -7.49 -11.52
N LEU A 27 3.60 -8.60 -11.18
CA LEU A 27 3.46 -9.76 -12.07
C LEU A 27 2.74 -9.42 -13.39
N ARG A 28 1.89 -8.39 -13.37
CA ARG A 28 1.17 -7.87 -14.54
C ARG A 28 1.89 -6.71 -15.23
N GLY A 29 3.07 -6.31 -14.76
CA GLY A 29 3.77 -5.13 -15.26
C GLY A 29 3.08 -3.80 -14.90
N LEU A 30 2.15 -3.81 -13.94
CA LEU A 30 1.42 -2.63 -13.49
C LEU A 30 2.10 -2.01 -12.28
N THR A 31 2.15 -0.68 -12.26
CA THR A 31 2.53 0.07 -11.06
C THR A 31 1.29 0.35 -10.20
N PRO A 32 1.49 0.53 -8.88
CA PRO A 32 0.44 1.01 -7.98
C PRO A 32 -0.28 2.26 -8.48
N GLU A 33 0.43 3.18 -9.12
CA GLU A 33 -0.11 4.43 -9.65
C GLU A 33 -0.94 4.20 -10.92
N SER A 34 -0.41 3.43 -11.88
CA SER A 34 -1.17 3.07 -13.09
C SER A 34 -2.43 2.29 -12.75
N TYR A 35 -2.39 1.41 -11.75
CA TYR A 35 -3.57 0.70 -11.27
C TYR A 35 -4.62 1.67 -10.72
N ARG A 36 -4.22 2.65 -9.90
CA ARG A 36 -5.16 3.66 -9.39
C ARG A 36 -5.75 4.51 -10.50
N ALA A 37 -4.93 4.98 -11.43
CA ALA A 37 -5.38 5.76 -12.58
C ALA A 37 -6.36 4.97 -13.46
N LYS A 38 -6.07 3.68 -13.72
CA LYS A 38 -6.92 2.79 -14.52
C LYS A 38 -8.32 2.61 -13.93
N TYR A 39 -8.42 2.52 -12.62
CA TYR A 39 -9.69 2.30 -11.91
C TYR A 39 -10.29 3.58 -11.29
N GLY A 40 -9.71 4.75 -11.54
CA GLY A 40 -10.16 6.01 -10.93
C GLY A 40 -10.10 6.01 -9.40
N LEU A 41 -9.17 5.26 -8.80
CA LEU A 41 -9.04 5.15 -7.36
C LEU A 41 -8.29 6.36 -6.78
N PRO A 42 -8.64 6.80 -5.56
CA PRO A 42 -7.89 7.83 -4.86
C PRO A 42 -6.41 7.49 -4.74
N SER A 43 -5.54 8.49 -4.72
CA SER A 43 -4.10 8.32 -4.46
C SER A 43 -3.83 7.66 -3.10
N ASP A 44 -4.72 7.90 -2.12
CA ASP A 44 -4.71 7.32 -0.78
C ASP A 44 -5.21 5.86 -0.74
N TYR A 45 -5.64 5.29 -1.88
CA TYR A 45 -6.15 3.92 -1.89
C TYR A 45 -5.03 2.92 -1.52
N PRO A 46 -5.24 2.09 -0.48
CA PRO A 46 -4.22 1.16 -0.04
C PRO A 46 -4.02 0.05 -1.06
N ILE A 47 -2.74 -0.23 -1.36
CA ILE A 47 -2.29 -1.33 -2.24
C ILE A 47 -1.57 -2.42 -1.43
N VAL A 48 -1.63 -2.29 -0.10
CA VAL A 48 -1.23 -3.29 0.89
C VAL A 48 -2.29 -3.33 1.99
N SER A 49 -2.47 -4.47 2.65
CA SER A 49 -3.41 -4.57 3.77
C SER A 49 -3.00 -3.64 4.92
N ALA A 50 -3.99 -3.18 5.70
CA ALA A 50 -3.75 -2.26 6.81
C ALA A 50 -2.78 -2.86 7.84
N ALA A 51 -2.92 -4.15 8.16
CA ALA A 51 -2.02 -4.87 9.06
C ALA A 51 -0.58 -4.93 8.53
N TYR A 52 -0.40 -5.10 7.22
CA TYR A 52 0.94 -5.12 6.61
C TYR A 52 1.57 -3.74 6.55
N SER A 53 0.78 -2.71 6.23
CA SER A 53 1.21 -1.31 6.25
C SER A 53 1.67 -0.87 7.64
N ALA A 54 0.90 -1.19 8.69
CA ALA A 54 1.23 -0.88 10.07
C ALA A 54 2.58 -1.50 10.48
N LYS A 55 2.78 -2.80 10.21
CA LYS A 55 4.05 -3.50 10.49
C LYS A 55 5.23 -2.89 9.74
N ARG A 56 5.07 -2.54 8.46
CA ARG A 56 6.13 -1.88 7.68
C ARG A 56 6.42 -0.46 8.16
N SER A 57 5.40 0.30 8.55
CA SER A 57 5.57 1.65 9.09
C SER A 57 6.29 1.63 10.43
N GLU A 58 5.95 0.68 11.30
CA GLU A 58 6.64 0.45 12.58
C GLU A 58 8.11 0.06 12.36
N LEU A 59 8.39 -0.88 11.46
CA LEU A 59 9.77 -1.23 11.08
C LEU A 59 10.51 -0.03 10.49
N ALA A 60 9.90 0.77 9.62
CA ALA A 60 10.52 1.96 9.05
C ALA A 60 10.82 3.05 10.10
N ARG A 61 9.92 3.21 11.10
CA ARG A 61 10.14 4.08 12.26
C ARG A 61 11.27 3.55 13.14
N SER A 62 11.31 2.23 13.37
CA SER A 62 12.35 1.55 14.16
C SER A 62 13.72 1.56 13.48
N LEU A 63 13.77 1.55 12.14
CA LEU A 63 14.99 1.56 11.34
C LEU A 63 15.51 2.99 11.05
N GLY A 64 15.00 4.03 11.71
CA GLY A 64 15.64 5.35 11.74
C GLY A 64 15.28 6.31 10.59
N LEU A 65 14.31 6.00 9.73
CA LEU A 65 13.84 6.94 8.69
C LEU A 65 13.01 8.12 9.24
N GLY A 66 12.82 8.20 10.56
CA GLY A 66 12.12 9.29 11.26
C GLY A 66 13.00 10.44 11.76
N GLN A 67 14.34 10.35 11.65
CA GLN A 67 15.24 11.39 12.19
C GLN A 67 15.61 12.51 11.19
N LEU A 68 15.50 12.30 9.88
CA LEU A 68 15.89 13.33 8.90
C LEU A 68 14.98 14.57 8.90
N ARG A 69 13.71 14.44 9.30
CA ARG A 69 12.77 15.57 9.32
C ARG A 69 12.98 16.53 10.49
N ARG A 70 13.75 16.14 11.52
CA ARG A 70 14.12 17.03 12.65
C ARG A 70 15.43 17.80 12.43
N LYS A 71 16.24 17.43 11.43
CA LYS A 71 17.54 18.09 11.18
C LYS A 71 17.51 19.18 10.10
N ALA A 72 16.40 19.31 9.37
CA ALA A 72 16.21 20.36 8.35
C ALA A 72 15.47 21.61 8.89
N ALA A 73 15.21 21.67 10.20
CA ALA A 73 14.52 22.79 10.87
C ALA A 73 15.35 23.40 12.01
N ALA A 74 16.69 23.25 11.97
CA ALA A 74 17.64 23.87 12.88
C ALA A 74 18.59 24.77 12.09
#